data_AF-A0A8T3ZQF8-F1
#
_entry.id   AF-A0A8T3ZQF8-F1
#
_cell.length_a   1.000
_cell.length_b   1.000
_cell.length_c   1.000
_cell.angle_alpha   90.00
_cell.angle_beta   90.00
_cell.angle_gamma   90.00
#
_symmetry.space_group_name_H-M   'P 1'
#
loop_
_entity.id
_entity.type
_entity.pdbx_description
1 polymer ?
#
loop_
_entity_poly.entity_id
_entity_poly.type
_entity_poly.pdbx_seq_one_letter_code
_entity_poly.pdbx_strand_id
1 'polypeptide(L)'
;MERIYINVSATDYDKTSKEITSILTMAEEMVHEDDSFVVTDSEFAFGWHFYVISVKSGLVQKLADQKGEEFSSLKGKGLEKKFMSWLSQKMEQKNLKAKFAIKEEMESTKYGLF
;
A
#
# COMPACT_ATOMS: atom_id res chain seq x y z
N MET A 1 16.30 2.30 8.27
CA MET A 1 15.13 1.40 8.11
C MET A 1 14.59 1.60 6.72
N GLU A 2 14.47 0.52 5.96
CA GLU A 2 13.98 0.54 4.59
C GLU A 2 12.45 0.78 4.58
N ARG A 3 11.97 1.55 3.60
CA ARG A 3 10.55 1.89 3.46
C ARG A 3 10.11 1.58 2.04
N ILE A 4 8.93 1.02 1.92
CA ILE A 4 8.24 0.78 0.66
C ILE A 4 7.40 2.02 0.36
N TYR A 5 7.59 2.59 -0.83
CA TYR A 5 6.81 3.73 -1.31
C TYR A 5 5.79 3.26 -2.33
N ILE A 6 4.52 3.50 -2.03
CA ILE A 6 3.39 3.07 -2.84
C ILE A 6 2.68 4.32 -3.35
N ASN A 7 2.67 4.50 -4.67
CA ASN A 7 1.85 5.51 -5.32
C ASN A 7 0.40 5.04 -5.35
N VAL A 8 -0.51 5.96 -5.01
CA VAL A 8 -1.95 5.73 -5.02
C VAL A 8 -2.59 6.67 -6.03
N SER A 9 -3.53 6.15 -6.81
CA SER A 9 -4.39 6.96 -7.67
C SER A 9 -5.86 6.63 -7.37
N ALA A 10 -6.64 7.62 -6.97
CA ALA A 10 -8.03 7.46 -6.57
C ALA A 10 -8.90 8.64 -7.04
N THR A 11 -10.21 8.43 -7.15
CA THR A 11 -11.15 9.52 -7.52
C THR A 11 -11.70 10.27 -6.30
N ASP A 12 -11.54 9.73 -5.10
CA ASP A 12 -12.03 10.30 -3.84
C ASP A 12 -10.92 10.17 -2.78
N TYR A 13 -10.13 11.23 -2.61
CA TYR A 13 -9.00 11.22 -1.68
C TYR A 13 -9.46 11.06 -0.24
N ASP A 14 -10.44 11.83 0.21
CA ASP A 14 -10.88 11.84 1.61
C ASP A 14 -11.34 10.46 2.06
N LYS A 15 -12.10 9.77 1.21
CA LYS A 15 -12.59 8.43 1.54
C LYS A 15 -11.49 7.37 1.44
N THR A 16 -10.65 7.43 0.41
CA THR A 16 -9.62 6.40 0.21
C THR A 16 -8.46 6.53 1.20
N SER A 17 -7.98 7.75 1.48
CA SER A 17 -6.92 7.99 2.45
C SER A 17 -7.33 7.57 3.87
N LYS A 18 -8.56 7.88 4.29
CA LYS A 18 -9.10 7.44 5.60
C LYS A 18 -9.19 5.93 5.71
N GLU A 19 -9.70 5.25 4.69
CA GLU A 19 -9.81 3.79 4.72
C GLU A 19 -8.43 3.12 4.70
N ILE A 20 -7.50 3.60 3.86
CA ILE A 20 -6.12 3.12 3.84
C ILE A 20 -5.47 3.30 5.21
N THR A 21 -5.64 4.47 5.82
CA THR A 21 -5.11 4.75 7.17
C THR A 21 -5.69 3.78 8.19
N SER A 22 -7.00 3.53 8.16
CA SER A 22 -7.66 2.53 9.01
C SER A 22 -7.10 1.12 8.81
N ILE A 23 -6.94 0.68 7.55
CA ILE A 23 -6.38 -0.64 7.21
C ILE A 23 -4.95 -0.80 7.72
N LEU A 24 -4.12 0.23 7.55
CA LEU A 24 -2.72 0.18 7.97
C LEU A 24 -2.58 0.30 9.49
N THR A 25 -3.44 1.05 10.16
CA THR A 25 -3.52 1.09 11.63
C THR A 25 -3.88 -0.29 12.19
N MET A 26 -4.86 -0.98 11.60
CA MET A 26 -5.18 -2.36 12.00
C MET A 26 -4.00 -3.31 11.76
N ALA A 27 -3.21 -3.11 10.70
CA ALA A 27 -2.02 -3.92 10.45
C ALA A 27 -0.94 -3.68 11.52
N GLU A 28 -0.73 -2.43 11.93
CA GLU A 28 0.16 -2.04 13.03
C GLU A 28 -0.25 -2.71 14.35
N GLU A 29 -1.53 -2.61 14.71
CA GLU A 29 -2.09 -3.24 15.91
C GLU A 29 -1.89 -4.77 15.91
N MET A 30 -2.08 -5.43 14.76
CA MET A 30 -1.90 -6.87 14.60
C MET A 30 -0.47 -7.35 14.87
N VAL A 31 0.53 -6.48 14.71
CA VAL A 31 1.95 -6.82 14.86
C VAL A 31 2.62 -6.10 16.02
N HIS A 32 1.84 -5.40 16.85
CA HIS A 32 2.31 -4.59 17.97
C HIS A 32 3.39 -3.57 17.56
N GLU A 33 3.15 -2.84 16.47
CA GLU A 33 3.96 -1.71 16.03
C GLU A 33 3.15 -0.41 16.03
N ASP A 34 3.86 0.72 16.01
CA ASP A 34 3.31 2.07 15.84
C ASP A 34 4.22 2.88 14.88
N ASP A 35 3.68 3.96 14.31
CA ASP A 35 4.37 4.91 13.42
C ASP A 35 5.10 4.25 12.22
N SER A 36 4.55 3.15 11.73
CA SER A 36 5.10 2.31 10.66
C SER A 36 4.60 2.68 9.26
N PHE A 37 3.66 3.60 9.13
CA PHE A 37 3.31 4.20 7.85
C PHE A 37 3.08 5.72 7.89
N VAL A 38 3.12 6.36 6.73
CA VAL A 38 2.76 7.77 6.52
C VAL A 38 1.98 7.86 5.22
N VAL A 39 0.91 8.66 5.20
CA VAL A 39 0.14 9.00 4.00
C VAL A 39 0.36 10.49 3.71
N THR A 40 0.73 10.83 2.48
CA THR A 40 0.93 12.23 2.09
C THR A 40 -0.38 12.92 1.72
N ASP A 41 -0.31 14.25 1.63
CA ASP A 41 -1.33 15.03 0.95
C ASP A 41 -1.47 14.59 -0.51
N SER A 42 -2.66 14.84 -1.09
CA SER A 42 -2.91 14.54 -2.49
C SER A 42 -2.63 15.71 -3.42
N GLU A 43 -2.12 15.38 -4.60
CA GLU A 43 -2.14 16.25 -5.78
C GLU A 43 -3.33 15.86 -6.67
N PHE A 44 -4.17 16.84 -7.02
CA PHE A 44 -5.33 16.62 -7.89
C PHE A 44 -5.02 16.97 -9.35
N ALA A 45 -5.20 16.03 -10.26
CA ALA A 45 -5.03 16.24 -11.69
C ALA A 45 -5.94 15.30 -12.50
N PHE A 46 -6.52 15.82 -13.59
CA PHE A 46 -7.33 15.05 -14.54
C PHE A 46 -8.48 14.24 -13.91
N GLY A 47 -9.09 14.73 -12.83
CA GLY A 47 -10.17 14.02 -12.13
C GLY A 47 -9.69 12.92 -11.18
N TRP A 48 -8.38 12.84 -10.93
CA TRP A 48 -7.75 11.88 -10.02
C TRP A 48 -6.97 12.62 -8.93
N HIS A 49 -6.90 11.99 -7.77
CA HIS A 49 -5.99 12.32 -6.69
C HIS A 49 -4.80 11.35 -6.72
N PHE A 50 -3.60 11.90 -6.65
CA PHE A 50 -2.34 11.18 -6.59
C PHE A 50 -1.65 11.48 -5.26
N TYR A 51 -1.25 10.44 -4.55
CA TYR A 51 -0.56 10.56 -3.27
C TYR A 51 0.32 9.34 -3.01
N VAL A 52 1.17 9.43 -1.99
CA VAL A 52 2.12 8.38 -1.64
C VAL A 52 1.83 7.84 -0.25
N ILE A 53 1.90 6.52 -0.12
CA ILE A 53 1.97 5.84 1.17
C ILE A 53 3.42 5.38 1.35
N SER A 54 4.03 5.69 2.48
CA SER A 54 5.34 5.18 2.86
C SER A 54 5.23 4.23 4.04
N VAL A 55 5.52 2.94 3.83
CA VAL A 55 5.37 1.88 4.84
C VAL A 55 6.74 1.32 5.20
N LYS A 56 7.06 1.14 6.49
CA LYS A 56 8.29 0.45 6.92
C LYS A 56 8.26 -1.00 6.43
N SER A 57 9.36 -1.49 5.87
CA SER A 57 9.45 -2.90 5.43
C SER A 57 9.25 -3.89 6.57
N GLY A 58 9.63 -3.51 7.80
CA GLY A 58 9.40 -4.29 9.03
C GLY A 58 7.93 -4.59 9.32
N LEU A 59 7.02 -3.63 9.11
CA LEU A 59 5.57 -3.84 9.26
C LEU A 59 5.08 -4.91 8.28
N VAL A 60 5.53 -4.83 7.02
CA VAL A 60 5.14 -5.79 5.97
C VAL A 60 5.65 -7.19 6.29
N GLN A 61 6.90 -7.32 6.74
CA GLN A 61 7.47 -8.59 7.15
C GLN A 61 6.68 -9.21 8.29
N LYS A 62 6.45 -8.46 9.38
CA LYS A 62 5.71 -8.97 10.54
C LYS A 62 4.27 -9.31 10.21
N LEU A 63 3.63 -8.52 9.35
CA LEU A 63 2.26 -8.82 8.90
C LEU A 63 2.23 -10.12 8.11
N ALA A 64 3.23 -10.36 7.25
CA ALA A 64 3.36 -11.61 6.52
C ALA A 64 3.57 -12.80 7.46
N ASP A 65 4.42 -12.64 8.48
CA ASP A 65 4.68 -13.67 9.49
C ASP A 65 3.41 -13.98 10.32
N GLN A 66 2.70 -12.94 10.77
CA GLN A 66 1.46 -13.05 11.54
C GLN A 66 0.33 -13.73 10.75
N LYS A 67 0.27 -13.53 9.44
CA LYS A 67 -0.76 -14.09 8.56
C LYS A 67 -0.39 -15.43 7.93
N GLY A 68 0.89 -15.80 7.90
CA GLY A 68 1.39 -17.08 7.42
C GLY A 68 0.90 -17.42 6.01
N GLU A 69 0.20 -18.56 5.89
CA GLU A 69 -0.27 -19.08 4.60
C GLU A 69 -1.27 -18.16 3.89
N GLU A 70 -2.10 -17.42 4.63
CA GLU A 70 -3.03 -16.45 4.04
C GLU A 70 -2.23 -15.44 3.22
N PHE A 71 -1.15 -14.90 3.79
CA PHE A 71 -0.29 -13.94 3.11
C PHE A 71 0.53 -14.59 1.99
N SER A 72 1.06 -15.78 2.23
CA SER A 72 1.87 -16.48 1.22
C SER A 72 1.07 -16.83 -0.04
N SER A 73 -0.24 -17.03 0.08
CA SER A 73 -1.15 -17.31 -1.04
C SER A 73 -1.53 -16.07 -1.89
N LEU A 74 -1.21 -14.86 -1.41
CA LEU A 74 -1.53 -13.63 -2.13
C LEU A 74 -0.77 -13.52 -3.46
N LYS A 75 -1.41 -12.85 -4.42
CA LYS A 75 -0.81 -12.56 -5.74
C LYS A 75 0.44 -11.67 -5.58
N GLY A 76 1.41 -11.86 -6.47
CA GLY A 76 2.64 -11.06 -6.52
C GLY A 76 3.88 -11.81 -6.04
N LYS A 77 5.03 -11.43 -6.59
CA LYS A 77 6.36 -11.97 -6.24
C LYS A 77 7.01 -11.05 -5.21
N GLY A 78 7.47 -11.60 -4.09
CA GLY A 78 8.05 -10.82 -2.99
C GLY A 78 7.01 -10.30 -2.01
N LEU A 79 7.48 -9.75 -0.88
CA LEU A 79 6.64 -9.27 0.20
C LEU A 79 5.87 -8.01 -0.19
N GLU A 80 6.52 -7.11 -0.91
CA GLU A 80 5.99 -5.81 -1.32
C GLU A 80 4.79 -5.97 -2.25
N LYS A 81 4.89 -6.86 -3.25
CA LYS A 81 3.80 -7.12 -4.20
C LYS A 81 2.63 -7.85 -3.56
N LYS A 82 2.91 -8.77 -2.63
CA LYS A 82 1.87 -9.46 -1.86
C LYS A 82 1.15 -8.49 -0.94
N PHE A 83 1.89 -7.62 -0.26
CA PHE A 83 1.32 -6.56 0.55
C PHE A 83 0.45 -5.60 -0.26
N MET A 84 0.91 -5.19 -1.45
CA MET A 84 0.10 -4.36 -2.35
C MET A 84 -1.19 -5.09 -2.80
N SER A 85 -1.11 -6.39 -3.06
CA SER A 85 -2.29 -7.21 -3.39
C SER A 85 -3.25 -7.33 -2.21
N TRP A 86 -2.73 -7.49 -0.99
CA TRP A 86 -3.52 -7.48 0.23
C TRP A 86 -4.24 -6.15 0.44
N LEU A 87 -3.53 -5.03 0.31
CA LEU A 87 -4.11 -3.69 0.44
C LEU A 87 -5.19 -3.44 -0.61
N SER A 88 -4.93 -3.85 -1.86
CA SER A 88 -5.91 -3.76 -2.96
C SER A 88 -7.18 -4.55 -2.65
N GLN A 89 -7.04 -5.80 -2.17
CA GLN A 89 -8.19 -6.62 -1.78
C GLN A 89 -9.00 -6.00 -0.65
N LYS A 90 -8.34 -5.39 0.36
CA LYS A 90 -9.04 -4.70 1.45
C LYS A 90 -9.85 -3.50 0.96
N MET A 91 -9.33 -2.74 0.00
CA MET A 91 -10.04 -1.62 -0.60
C MET A 91 -11.22 -2.09 -1.48
N GLU A 92 -11.03 -3.16 -2.25
CA GLU A 92 -12.08 -3.77 -3.07
C GLU A 92 -13.25 -4.28 -2.23
N GLN A 93 -12.97 -4.89 -1.06
CA GLN A 93 -14.01 -5.31 -0.09
C GLN A 93 -14.88 -4.14 0.41
N LYS A 94 -14.36 -2.91 0.36
CA LYS A 94 -15.06 -1.67 0.72
C LYS A 94 -15.65 -0.93 -0.48
N ASN A 95 -15.58 -1.53 -1.68
CA ASN A 95 -16.00 -0.95 -2.94
C ASN A 95 -15.34 0.42 -3.23
N LEU A 96 -14.07 0.55 -2.85
CA LEU A 96 -13.26 1.74 -3.09
C LEU A 96 -12.32 1.52 -4.26
N LYS A 97 -12.42 2.40 -5.27
CA LYS A 97 -11.56 2.38 -6.46
C LYS A 97 -10.27 3.16 -6.20
N ALA A 98 -9.23 2.45 -5.81
CA ALA A 98 -7.87 2.96 -5.71
C ALA A 98 -6.93 2.05 -6.52
N LYS A 99 -5.97 2.65 -7.22
CA LYS A 99 -4.90 1.95 -7.91
C LYS A 99 -3.60 2.12 -7.14
N PHE A 100 -2.82 1.06 -7.02
CA PHE A 100 -1.56 1.03 -6.29
C PHE A 100 -0.41 0.66 -7.22
N ALA A 101 0.74 1.31 -7.05
CA ALA A 101 1.98 0.98 -7.75
C ALA A 101 3.21 1.24 -6.86
N ILE A 102 4.19 0.34 -6.87
CA ILE A 102 5.45 0.54 -6.14
C ILE A 102 6.29 1.60 -6.88
N LYS A 103 6.79 2.60 -6.15
CA LYS A 103 7.48 3.76 -6.75
C LYS A 103 8.72 3.39 -7.57
N GLU A 104 9.54 2.46 -7.07
CA GLU A 104 10.76 2.00 -7.76
C GLU A 104 10.45 1.38 -9.13
N GLU A 105 9.30 0.71 -9.29
CA GLU A 105 8.87 0.14 -10.58
C GLU A 105 8.45 1.22 -11.58
N MET A 106 7.87 2.33 -11.10
CA MET A 106 7.51 3.44 -11.97
C MET A 106 8.77 4.15 -12.50
N GLU A 107 9.81 4.23 -11.68
CA GLU A 107 11.09 4.79 -12.10
C GLU A 107 11.79 3.85 -13.10
N SER A 108 11.88 2.54 -12.85
CA SER A 108 12.49 1.60 -13.81
C SER A 108 11.75 1.53 -15.16
N THR A 109 10.41 1.58 -15.13
CA THR A 109 9.57 1.63 -16.34
C THR A 109 9.81 2.92 -17.14
N LYS A 110 9.95 4.07 -16.46
CA LYS A 110 10.26 5.35 -17.09
C LYS A 110 11.60 5.32 -17.83
N TYR A 111 12.55 4.51 -17.37
CA TYR A 111 13.87 4.35 -17.99
C TYR A 111 13.99 3.12 -18.91
N GLY A 112 12.92 2.35 -19.13
CA GLY A 112 12.89 1.24 -20.07
C GLY A 112 13.78 0.04 -19.68
N LEU A 113 14.06 -0.15 -18.39
CA LEU A 113 14.88 -1.25 -17.90
C LEU A 113 14.02 -2.51 -17.70
N PHE A 114 13.88 -3.31 -18.75
CA PHE A 114 13.29 -4.66 -18.72
C PHE A 114 14.14 -5.66 -19.50
#